data_AF-A0A848YHT1-F1
#
_entry.id   AF-A0A848YHT1-F1
#
_cell.length_a   1.000
_cell.length_b   1.000
_cell.length_c   1.000
_cell.angle_alpha   90.00
_cell.angle_beta   90.00
_cell.angle_gamma   90.00
#
_symmetry.space_group_name_H-M   'P 1'
#
loop_
_entity.id
_entity.type
_entity.pdbx_description
1 polymer ?
#
loop_
_entity_poly.entity_id
_entity_poly.type
_entity_poly.pdbx_seq_one_letter_code
_entity_poly.pdbx_strand_id
1 'polypeptide(L)'
;MPKVGMKPLRRKQLIAAAISSIHEYGLADATLARIARKAGVTTGIIHHYFDDKNDLIFETMRSLLEDLRVEMVMQLRSAEGPRERLLAIVDASFAPKQFSVEVMTAWLSLYGSALNAPELRRIFNIYGARLASNLRHAFAALMPATEARRA
;
A
#
# COMPACT_ATOMS: atom_id res chain seq x y z
N MET A 1 28.09 -1.66 -14.43
CA MET A 1 27.31 -0.58 -13.79
C MET A 1 25.89 -0.60 -14.35
N PRO A 2 24.82 -0.56 -13.53
CA PRO A 2 23.46 -0.51 -14.06
C PRO A 2 23.21 0.86 -14.72
N LYS A 3 22.60 0.87 -15.91
CA LYS A 3 22.24 2.11 -16.64
C LYS A 3 21.31 2.97 -15.77
N VAL A 4 21.53 4.29 -15.75
CA VAL A 4 20.67 5.28 -15.06
C VAL A 4 19.23 5.07 -15.54
N GLY A 5 18.33 4.68 -14.62
CA GLY A 5 16.96 4.23 -14.94
C GLY A 5 16.65 2.76 -14.57
N MET A 6 17.65 1.89 -14.45
CA MET A 6 17.43 0.50 -14.00
C MET A 6 17.13 0.39 -12.51
N LYS A 7 17.65 1.28 -11.66
CA LYS A 7 17.45 1.21 -10.20
C LYS A 7 15.95 1.29 -9.81
N PRO A 8 15.17 2.29 -10.26
CA PRO A 8 13.74 2.36 -9.96
C PRO A 8 12.94 1.18 -10.52
N LEU A 9 13.27 0.74 -11.74
CA LEU A 9 12.62 -0.41 -12.38
C LEU A 9 12.88 -1.70 -11.58
N ARG A 10 14.10 -1.87 -11.07
CA ARG A 10 14.45 -3.03 -10.23
C ARG A 10 13.77 -2.99 -8.88
N ARG A 11 13.71 -1.84 -8.19
CA ARG A 11 12.94 -1.72 -6.94
C ARG A 11 11.49 -2.14 -7.16
N LYS A 12 10.83 -1.63 -8.22
CA LYS A 12 9.44 -2.00 -8.54
C LYS A 12 9.28 -3.51 -8.79
N GLN A 13 10.21 -4.13 -9.52
CA GLN A 13 10.18 -5.57 -9.76
C GLN A 13 10.31 -6.38 -8.46
N LEU A 14 11.23 -5.99 -7.57
CA LEU A 14 11.43 -6.65 -6.28
C LEU A 14 10.22 -6.50 -5.36
N ILE A 15 9.57 -5.33 -5.37
CA ILE A 15 8.31 -5.09 -4.66
C ILE A 15 7.19 -5.98 -5.21
N ALA A 16 7.04 -6.07 -6.54
CA ALA A 16 6.02 -6.93 -7.15
C ALA A 16 6.25 -8.42 -6.79
N ALA A 17 7.51 -8.87 -6.79
CA ALA A 17 7.85 -10.23 -6.36
C ALA A 17 7.60 -10.45 -4.86
N ALA A 18 7.80 -9.44 -4.02
CA ALA A 18 7.46 -9.49 -2.61
C ALA A 18 5.95 -9.63 -2.40
N ILE A 19 5.13 -8.83 -3.09
CA ILE A 19 3.66 -8.94 -3.08
C ILE A 19 3.23 -10.36 -3.46
N SER A 20 3.76 -10.88 -4.57
CA SER A 20 3.45 -12.24 -5.03
C SER A 20 3.91 -13.33 -4.07
N SER A 21 5.04 -13.12 -3.40
CA SER A 21 5.53 -14.04 -2.36
C SER A 21 4.65 -14.03 -1.12
N ILE A 22 4.17 -12.86 -0.70
CA ILE A 22 3.25 -12.73 0.44
C ILE A 22 1.88 -13.33 0.09
N HIS A 23 1.40 -13.12 -1.13
CA HIS A 23 0.16 -13.72 -1.60
C HIS A 23 0.21 -15.26 -1.54
N GLU A 24 1.28 -15.87 -2.04
CA GLU A 24 1.38 -17.32 -2.14
C GLU A 24 1.72 -18.00 -0.81
N TYR A 25 2.56 -17.38 0.03
CA TYR A 25 3.12 -18.03 1.23
C TYR A 25 2.74 -17.33 2.54
N GLY A 26 2.12 -16.16 2.51
CA GLY A 26 1.97 -15.30 3.69
C GLY A 26 3.26 -14.54 4.04
N LEU A 27 3.15 -13.52 4.88
CA LEU A 27 4.29 -12.63 5.19
C LEU A 27 5.43 -13.34 5.94
N ALA A 28 5.09 -14.22 6.89
CA ALA A 28 6.08 -14.94 7.69
C ALA A 28 7.00 -15.78 6.78
N ASP A 29 6.41 -16.52 5.86
CA ASP A 29 7.10 -17.47 4.99
C ASP A 29 7.59 -16.88 3.65
N ALA A 30 7.34 -15.59 3.39
CA ALA A 30 7.92 -14.85 2.26
C ALA A 30 9.41 -14.52 2.50
N THR A 31 10.28 -15.52 2.40
CA THR A 31 11.74 -15.36 2.59
C THR A 31 12.40 -14.60 1.44
N LEU A 32 13.54 -13.95 1.69
CA LEU A 32 14.32 -13.28 0.64
C LEU A 32 14.67 -14.22 -0.52
N ALA A 33 14.92 -15.51 -0.24
CA ALA A 33 15.19 -16.52 -1.26
C ALA A 33 13.97 -16.81 -2.16
N ARG A 34 12.76 -16.85 -1.59
CA ARG A 34 11.52 -17.03 -2.37
C ARG A 34 11.21 -15.79 -3.20
N ILE A 35 11.40 -14.60 -2.63
CA ILE A 35 11.22 -13.33 -3.34
C ILE A 35 12.21 -13.21 -4.50
N ALA A 36 13.50 -13.50 -4.25
CA ALA A 36 14.54 -13.48 -5.27
C ALA A 36 14.20 -14.40 -6.45
N ARG A 37 13.73 -15.63 -6.14
CA ARG A 37 13.28 -16.60 -7.13
C ARG A 37 12.11 -16.08 -7.97
N LYS A 38 11.08 -15.50 -7.33
CA LYS A 38 9.94 -14.88 -8.03
C LYS A 38 10.35 -13.70 -8.90
N ALA A 39 11.35 -12.93 -8.49
CA ALA A 39 11.91 -11.84 -9.29
C ALA A 39 12.91 -12.30 -10.37
N GLY A 40 13.28 -13.58 -10.42
CA GLY A 40 14.31 -14.08 -11.34
C GLY A 40 15.70 -13.50 -11.08
N VAL A 41 16.04 -13.23 -9.81
CA VAL A 41 17.33 -12.66 -9.41
C VAL A 41 17.94 -13.44 -8.23
N THR A 42 19.17 -13.11 -7.84
CA THR A 42 19.80 -13.64 -6.63
C THR A 42 19.43 -12.83 -5.39
N THR A 43 19.55 -13.41 -4.19
CA THR A 43 19.37 -12.67 -2.92
C THR A 43 20.35 -11.51 -2.77
N GLY A 44 21.57 -11.64 -3.31
CA GLY A 44 22.55 -10.55 -3.34
C GLY A 44 22.07 -9.32 -4.11
N ILE A 45 21.24 -9.50 -5.15
CA ILE A 45 20.59 -8.36 -5.81
C ILE A 45 19.61 -7.68 -4.86
N ILE A 46 18.84 -8.42 -4.05
CA ILE A 46 17.93 -7.79 -3.09
C ILE A 46 18.70 -6.93 -2.08
N HIS A 47 19.80 -7.47 -1.52
CA HIS A 47 20.66 -6.72 -0.58
C HIS A 47 21.32 -5.49 -1.19
N HIS A 48 21.40 -5.39 -2.53
CA HIS A 48 21.85 -4.17 -3.19
C HIS A 48 20.81 -3.03 -3.14
N TYR A 49 19.53 -3.35 -2.94
CA TYR A 49 18.43 -2.40 -2.95
C TYR A 49 17.76 -2.20 -1.59
N PHE A 50 17.82 -3.20 -0.73
CA PHE A 50 17.16 -3.22 0.57
C PHE A 50 18.10 -3.80 1.61
N ASP A 51 18.11 -3.22 2.80
CA ASP A 51 19.06 -3.62 3.84
C ASP A 51 18.78 -5.06 4.31
N ASP A 52 17.49 -5.35 4.56
CA ASP A 52 17.02 -6.66 4.99
C ASP A 52 15.60 -6.98 4.50
N LYS A 53 15.02 -8.08 5.00
CA LYS A 53 13.63 -8.47 4.70
C LYS A 53 12.65 -7.39 5.15
N ASN A 54 12.84 -6.80 6.33
CA ASN A 54 11.90 -5.83 6.89
C ASN A 54 11.88 -4.56 6.05
N ASP A 55 13.04 -4.06 5.62
CA ASP A 55 13.12 -2.90 4.72
C ASP A 55 12.37 -3.14 3.40
N LEU A 56 12.56 -4.30 2.77
CA LEU A 56 11.81 -4.68 1.57
C LEU A 56 10.30 -4.73 1.84
N ILE A 57 9.86 -5.27 2.98
CA ILE A 57 8.45 -5.33 3.35
C ILE A 57 7.87 -3.93 3.62
N PHE A 58 8.61 -3.05 4.29
CA PHE A 58 8.20 -1.68 4.54
C PHE A 58 8.06 -0.89 3.24
N GLU A 59 9.01 -1.06 2.32
CA GLU A 59 8.96 -0.45 0.99
C GLU A 59 7.82 -1.02 0.13
N THR A 60 7.54 -2.31 0.26
CA THR A 60 6.37 -2.95 -0.38
C THR A 60 5.07 -2.33 0.12
N MET A 61 4.92 -2.18 1.44
CA MET A 61 3.76 -1.54 2.05
C MET A 61 3.63 -0.07 1.62
N ARG A 62 4.73 0.70 1.62
CA ARG A 62 4.73 2.09 1.15
C ARG A 62 4.30 2.19 -0.30
N SER A 63 4.75 1.27 -1.16
CA SER A 63 4.38 1.24 -2.57
C SER A 63 2.89 0.97 -2.77
N LEU A 64 2.31 0.02 -2.02
CA LEU A 64 0.87 -0.27 -2.09
C LEU A 64 0.03 0.94 -1.66
N LEU A 65 0.44 1.60 -0.57
CA LEU A 65 -0.25 2.77 -0.06
C LEU A 65 -0.10 4.00 -0.97
N GLU A 66 1.05 4.14 -1.64
CA GLU A 66 1.26 5.20 -2.62
C GLU A 66 0.39 4.97 -3.86
N ASP A 67 0.28 3.72 -4.33
CA ASP A 67 -0.64 3.37 -5.42
C ASP A 67 -2.09 3.70 -5.07
N LEU A 68 -2.52 3.40 -3.83
CA LEU A 68 -3.86 3.75 -3.34
C LEU A 68 -4.04 5.29 -3.28
N ARG A 69 -3.03 6.01 -2.80
CA ARG A 69 -3.05 7.48 -2.74
C ARG A 69 -3.17 8.10 -4.12
N VAL A 70 -2.41 7.59 -5.10
CA VAL A 70 -2.46 8.08 -6.49
C VAL A 70 -3.84 7.87 -7.08
N GLU A 71 -4.43 6.68 -6.91
CA GLU A 71 -5.80 6.40 -7.36
C GLU A 71 -6.82 7.35 -6.71
N MET A 72 -6.77 7.50 -5.38
CA MET A 72 -7.65 8.40 -4.64
C MET A 72 -7.54 9.85 -5.12
N VAL A 73 -6.33 10.36 -5.35
CA VAL A 73 -6.13 11.73 -5.86
C VAL A 73 -6.69 11.89 -7.27
N MET A 74 -6.56 10.87 -8.13
CA MET A 74 -7.12 10.91 -9.48
C MET A 74 -8.65 10.98 -9.44
N GLN A 75 -9.30 10.13 -8.66
CA GLN A 75 -10.77 10.12 -8.50
C GLN A 75 -11.29 11.40 -7.83
N LEU A 76 -10.56 11.94 -6.84
CA LEU A 76 -10.95 13.19 -6.17
C LEU A 76 -10.88 14.42 -7.08
N ARG A 77 -10.05 14.40 -8.14
CA ARG A 77 -9.94 15.51 -9.09
C ARG A 77 -11.16 15.63 -10.00
N SER A 78 -11.88 14.54 -10.23
CA SER A 78 -13.11 14.51 -11.03
C SER A 78 -14.38 14.69 -10.19
N ALA A 79 -14.28 14.85 -8.88
CA ALA A 79 -15.43 15.04 -8.02
C ALA A 79 -15.84 16.53 -7.96
N GLU A 80 -17.09 16.82 -8.31
CA GLU A 80 -17.68 18.16 -8.38
C GLU A 80 -18.46 18.54 -7.10
N GLY A 81 -18.76 17.57 -6.24
CA GLY A 81 -19.48 17.82 -4.98
C GLY A 81 -19.03 16.96 -3.79
N PRO A 82 -19.46 17.30 -2.55
CA PRO A 82 -19.08 16.55 -1.34
C PRO A 82 -19.47 15.06 -1.38
N ARG A 83 -20.62 14.74 -1.97
CA ARG A 83 -21.08 13.35 -2.15
C ARG A 83 -20.16 12.58 -3.09
N GLU A 84 -19.80 13.17 -4.22
CA GLU A 84 -18.88 12.56 -5.18
C GLU A 84 -17.47 12.43 -4.61
N ARG A 85 -17.04 13.36 -3.75
CA ARG A 85 -15.77 13.23 -3.02
C ARG A 85 -15.78 12.02 -2.07
N LEU A 86 -16.89 11.76 -1.36
CA LEU A 86 -17.01 10.55 -0.54
C LEU A 86 -16.95 9.29 -1.40
N LEU A 87 -17.71 9.26 -2.49
CA LEU A 87 -17.71 8.12 -3.43
C LEU A 87 -16.31 7.90 -4.00
N ALA A 88 -15.61 8.95 -4.43
CA ALA A 88 -14.25 8.85 -4.93
C ALA A 88 -13.26 8.24 -3.93
N ILE A 89 -13.41 8.52 -2.63
CA ILE A 89 -12.58 7.91 -1.58
C ILE A 89 -12.88 6.40 -1.44
N VAL A 90 -14.16 6.03 -1.49
CA VAL A 90 -14.61 4.64 -1.43
C VAL A 90 -14.16 3.88 -2.68
N ASP A 91 -14.48 4.40 -3.86
CA ASP A 91 -14.17 3.79 -5.16
C ASP A 91 -12.67 3.57 -5.35
N ALA A 92 -11.83 4.52 -4.94
CA ALA A 92 -10.38 4.34 -4.97
C ALA A 92 -9.89 3.17 -4.10
N SER A 93 -10.56 2.91 -2.97
CA SER A 93 -10.25 1.79 -2.07
C SER A 93 -10.63 0.43 -2.66
N PHE A 94 -11.63 0.41 -3.55
CA PHE A 94 -12.14 -0.80 -4.21
C PHE A 94 -11.76 -0.88 -5.70
N ALA A 95 -10.90 0.02 -6.18
CA ALA A 95 -10.46 0.03 -7.56
C ALA A 95 -9.81 -1.31 -7.95
N PRO A 96 -9.93 -1.80 -9.20
CA PRO A 96 -9.44 -3.11 -9.61
C PRO A 96 -7.97 -3.39 -9.25
N LYS A 97 -7.12 -2.35 -9.27
CA LYS A 97 -5.71 -2.44 -8.90
C LYS A 97 -5.51 -2.71 -7.40
N GLN A 98 -6.40 -2.21 -6.55
CA GLN A 98 -6.36 -2.37 -5.09
C GLN A 98 -7.12 -3.62 -4.61
N PHE A 99 -8.09 -4.09 -5.40
CA PHE A 99 -9.00 -5.17 -5.03
C PHE A 99 -8.74 -6.49 -5.76
N SER A 100 -7.57 -6.66 -6.36
CA SER A 100 -7.15 -7.98 -6.87
C SER A 100 -6.89 -8.94 -5.71
N VAL A 101 -7.13 -10.24 -5.93
CA VAL A 101 -6.92 -11.29 -4.91
C VAL A 101 -5.49 -11.25 -4.34
N GLU A 102 -4.50 -11.05 -5.22
CA GLU A 102 -3.09 -10.95 -4.85
C GLU A 102 -2.82 -9.75 -3.93
N VAL A 103 -3.36 -8.57 -4.26
CA VAL A 103 -3.17 -7.37 -3.44
C VAL A 103 -3.95 -7.46 -2.12
N MET A 104 -5.18 -7.98 -2.13
CA MET A 104 -5.99 -8.12 -0.92
C MET A 104 -5.38 -9.09 0.09
N THR A 105 -4.86 -10.23 -0.35
CA THR A 105 -4.19 -11.19 0.55
C THR A 105 -2.89 -10.62 1.12
N ALA A 106 -2.15 -9.82 0.33
CA ALA A 106 -1.01 -9.08 0.81
C ALA A 106 -1.42 -8.04 1.88
N TRP A 107 -2.50 -7.29 1.66
CA TRP A 107 -3.06 -6.38 2.67
C TRP A 107 -3.39 -7.09 3.97
N LEU A 108 -4.16 -8.19 3.91
CA LEU A 108 -4.56 -8.95 5.09
C LEU A 108 -3.34 -9.47 5.87
N SER A 109 -2.32 -9.97 5.16
CA SER A 109 -1.07 -10.42 5.76
C SER A 109 -0.29 -9.29 6.45
N LEU A 110 -0.24 -8.12 5.82
CA LEU A 110 0.42 -6.93 6.38
C LEU A 110 -0.33 -6.38 7.60
N TYR A 111 -1.66 -6.31 7.56
CA TYR A 111 -2.49 -5.90 8.70
C TYR A 111 -2.30 -6.82 9.91
N GLY A 112 -2.36 -8.14 9.70
CA GLY A 112 -2.14 -9.11 10.78
C GLY A 112 -0.76 -8.98 11.41
N SER A 113 0.25 -8.63 10.61
CA SER A 113 1.63 -8.47 11.08
C SER A 113 1.89 -7.15 11.80
N ALA A 114 1.08 -6.11 11.55
CA ALA A 114 1.21 -4.81 12.20
C ALA A 114 1.02 -4.86 13.72
N LEU A 115 0.36 -5.89 14.25
CA LEU A 115 0.24 -6.11 15.70
C LEU A 115 1.62 -6.27 16.36
N ASN A 116 2.57 -6.89 15.67
CA ASN A 116 3.89 -7.26 16.20
C ASN A 116 5.05 -6.47 15.56
N ALA A 117 4.77 -5.57 14.61
CA ALA A 117 5.75 -4.77 13.89
C ALA A 117 5.46 -3.27 14.06
N PRO A 118 6.11 -2.57 15.02
CA PRO A 118 5.84 -1.16 15.33
C PRO A 118 5.96 -0.22 14.12
N GLU A 119 6.90 -0.49 13.22
CA GLU A 119 7.10 0.30 12.00
C GLU A 119 5.92 0.15 11.03
N LEU A 120 5.42 -1.08 10.80
CA LEU A 120 4.20 -1.30 9.99
C LEU A 120 3.00 -0.59 10.63
N ARG A 121 2.84 -0.73 11.95
CA ARG A 121 1.76 -0.07 12.69
C ARG A 121 1.82 1.44 12.55
N ARG A 122 3.01 2.04 12.63
CA ARG A 122 3.19 3.48 12.43
C ARG A 122 2.74 3.90 11.02
N ILE A 123 3.10 3.14 10.00
CA ILE A 123 2.67 3.41 8.63
C ILE A 123 1.13 3.34 8.56
N PHE A 124 0.51 2.25 9.01
CA PHE A 124 -0.95 2.11 9.02
C PHE A 124 -1.66 3.26 9.77
N ASN A 125 -1.14 3.69 10.92
CA ASN A 125 -1.72 4.81 11.67
C ASN A 125 -1.71 6.13 10.88
N ILE A 126 -0.62 6.42 10.17
CA ILE A 126 -0.52 7.62 9.33
C ILE A 126 -1.56 7.57 8.21
N TYR A 127 -1.71 6.42 7.56
CA TYR A 127 -2.67 6.27 6.47
C TYR A 127 -4.13 6.28 6.96
N GLY A 128 -4.42 5.60 8.07
CA GLY A 128 -5.74 5.65 8.70
C GLY A 128 -6.14 7.06 9.13
N ALA A 129 -5.22 7.82 9.73
CA ALA A 129 -5.48 9.21 10.11
C ALA A 129 -5.78 10.11 8.90
N ARG A 130 -5.06 9.92 7.78
CA ARG A 130 -5.30 10.64 6.53
C ARG A 130 -6.66 10.28 5.92
N LEU A 131 -7.00 9.00 5.84
CA LEU A 131 -8.29 8.53 5.35
C LEU A 131 -9.44 9.14 6.17
N ALA A 132 -9.35 9.03 7.50
CA ALA A 132 -10.35 9.58 8.41
C ALA A 132 -10.47 11.11 8.26
N SER A 133 -9.37 11.82 8.06
CA SER A 133 -9.41 13.27 7.81
C SER A 133 -10.12 13.63 6.50
N ASN A 134 -9.86 12.87 5.42
CA ASN A 134 -10.49 13.08 4.12
C ASN A 134 -12.00 12.82 4.19
N LEU A 135 -12.41 11.74 4.84
CA LEU A 135 -13.82 11.41 5.05
C LEU A 135 -14.53 12.48 5.88
N ARG A 136 -13.97 12.88 7.03
CA ARG A 136 -14.55 13.95 7.87
C ARG A 136 -14.71 15.27 7.12
N HIS A 137 -13.73 15.64 6.29
CA HIS A 137 -13.81 16.84 5.47
C HIS A 137 -15.00 16.79 4.49
N ALA A 138 -15.21 15.65 3.83
CA ALA A 138 -16.33 15.49 2.92
C ALA A 138 -17.69 15.41 3.66
N PHE A 139 -17.75 14.73 4.82
CA PHE A 139 -18.96 14.67 5.66
C PHE A 139 -19.34 16.03 6.26
N ALA A 140 -18.37 16.88 6.63
CA ALA A 140 -18.65 18.19 7.19
C ALA A 140 -19.43 19.12 6.24
N ALA A 141 -19.38 18.86 4.94
CA ALA A 141 -20.17 19.59 3.94
C ALA A 141 -21.56 18.99 3.67
N LEU A 142 -21.86 17.82 4.24
CA LEU A 142 -23.12 17.09 4.05
C LEU A 142 -23.95 16.96 5.32
N MET A 143 -23.34 17.18 6.49
CA MET A 143 -23.93 16.92 7.79
C MET A 143 -23.50 17.97 8.82
N PRO A 144 -24.29 18.19 9.90
CA PRO A 144 -23.89 19.05 11.01
C PRO A 144 -22.53 18.63 11.59
N ALA A 145 -21.70 19.61 11.97
CA ALA A 145 -20.31 19.38 12.41
C ALA A 145 -20.17 18.46 13.64
N THR A 146 -21.21 18.36 14.47
CA THR A 146 -21.27 17.44 15.63
C THR A 146 -21.41 15.97 15.21
N GLU A 147 -22.04 15.70 14.07
CA GLU A 147 -22.22 14.36 13.51
C GLU A 147 -21.04 13.98 12.61
N ALA A 148 -20.52 14.93 11.82
CA ALA A 148 -19.35 14.70 10.96
C ALA A 148 -18.07 14.33 11.72
N ARG A 149 -17.93 14.68 13.00
CA ARG A 149 -16.79 14.26 13.85
C ARG A 149 -16.92 12.85 14.40
N ARG A 150 -18.13 12.28 14.41
CA ARG A 150 -18.44 10.94 14.94
C ARG A 150 -18.49 9.87 13.85
N ALA A 151 -18.60 10.28 12.58
CA ALA A 151 -18.41 9.45 11.39
C ALA A 151 -16.93 9.21 11.10
#